data_AF-A0A1V5DBR3-F1
#
_entry.id   AF-A0A1V5DBR3-F1
#
_cell.length_a   1.000
_cell.length_b   1.000
_cell.length_c   1.000
_cell.angle_alpha   90.00
_cell.angle_beta   90.00
_cell.angle_gamma   90.00
#
_symmetry.space_group_name_H-M   'P 1'
#
loop_
_entity.id
_entity.type
_entity.pdbx_description
1 polymer ?
#
loop_
_entity_poly.entity_id
_entity_poly.type
_entity_poly.pdbx_seq_one_letter_code
_entity_poly.pdbx_strand_id
1 'polypeptide(L)'
;MPIFAILVFALYYPFVIKSEERDLLKRHGEAFAAYLRSTPAFFPKYSLLREPQQYLVAPKLFRKHIFDALWFIWLLGILELLEALHELHVFPVWIKLY
;
A
#
# COMPACT_ATOMS: atom_id res chain seq x y z
N MET A 1 2.43 -5.34 -25.01
CA MET A 1 3.28 -5.26 -23.80
C MET A 1 2.54 -5.45 -22.48
N PRO A 2 1.41 -4.79 -22.16
CA PRO A 2 0.75 -4.96 -20.84
C PRO A 2 0.09 -6.35 -20.65
N ILE A 3 -0.44 -6.94 -21.73
CA ILE A 3 -1.12 -8.25 -21.69
C ILE A 3 -0.18 -9.36 -21.21
N PHE A 4 1.08 -9.33 -21.65
CA PHE A 4 2.08 -10.32 -21.23
C PHE A 4 2.36 -10.25 -19.72
N ALA A 5 2.51 -9.03 -19.19
CA ALA A 5 2.71 -8.83 -17.75
C ALA A 5 1.51 -9.32 -16.93
N ILE A 6 0.27 -9.04 -17.39
CA ILE A 6 -0.95 -9.54 -16.75
C ILE A 6 -0.98 -11.07 -16.74
N LEU A 7 -0.60 -11.70 -17.85
CA LEU A 7 -0.63 -13.16 -18.00
C LEU A 7 0.40 -13.84 -17.10
N VAL A 8 1.63 -13.30 -17.06
CA VAL A 8 2.67 -13.77 -16.12
C VAL A 8 2.23 -13.59 -14.68
N PHE A 9 1.64 -12.44 -14.34
CA PHE A 9 1.13 -12.18 -13.00
C PHE A 9 0.02 -13.17 -12.62
N ALA A 10 -0.96 -13.38 -13.50
CA ALA A 10 -2.08 -14.30 -13.26
C ALA A 10 -1.62 -15.74 -13.03
N LEU A 11 -0.54 -16.19 -13.69
CA LEU A 11 0.02 -17.53 -13.51
C LEU A 11 0.89 -17.65 -12.26
N TYR A 12 1.71 -16.65 -11.95
CA TYR A 12 2.69 -16.71 -10.87
C TYR A 12 2.08 -16.38 -9.50
N TYR A 13 1.23 -15.35 -9.43
CA TYR A 13 0.73 -14.81 -8.17
C TYR A 13 -0.06 -15.81 -7.30
N PRO A 14 -0.85 -16.75 -7.86
CA PRO A 14 -1.49 -17.81 -7.06
C PRO A 14 -0.52 -18.68 -6.28
N PHE A 15 0.70 -18.89 -6.78
CA PHE A 15 1.74 -19.65 -6.06
C PHE A 15 2.30 -18.85 -4.89
N VAL A 16 2.49 -17.54 -5.08
CA VAL A 16 2.95 -16.63 -4.03
C VAL A 16 1.93 -16.59 -2.89
N ILE A 17 0.66 -16.39 -3.20
CA ILE A 17 -0.44 -16.39 -2.22
C ILE A 17 -0.41 -17.65 -1.37
N LYS A 18 -0.36 -18.83 -1.98
CA LYS A 18 -0.34 -20.11 -1.25
C LYS A 18 0.88 -20.27 -0.35
N SER A 19 2.04 -19.76 -0.78
CA SER A 19 3.25 -19.81 0.05
C SER A 19 3.12 -18.91 1.28
N GLU A 20 2.59 -17.69 1.09
CA GLU A 20 2.36 -16.75 2.18
C GLU A 20 1.29 -17.25 3.15
N GLU A 21 0.18 -17.80 2.66
CA GLU A 21 -0.87 -18.40 3.49
C GLU A 21 -0.32 -19.52 4.37
N ARG A 22 0.56 -20.37 3.84
CA ARG A 22 1.21 -21.43 4.62
C ARG A 22 2.08 -20.87 5.74
N ASP A 23 2.81 -19.81 5.49
CA ASP A 23 3.68 -19.20 6.50
C ASP A 23 2.90 -18.41 7.54
N LEU A 24 1.81 -17.75 7.16
CA LEU A 24 0.86 -17.13 8.08
C LEU A 24 0.14 -18.16 8.94
N LEU A 25 -0.25 -19.31 8.36
CA LEU A 25 -0.86 -20.41 9.11
C LEU A 25 0.10 -20.96 10.17
N LYS A 26 1.40 -21.07 9.88
CA LYS A 26 2.42 -21.45 10.87
C LYS A 26 2.56 -20.42 12.01
N ARG A 27 2.45 -19.12 11.71
CA ARG A 27 2.64 -18.03 12.69
C ARG A 27 1.41 -17.78 13.55
N HIS A 28 0.22 -17.93 13.00
CA HIS A 28 -1.04 -17.51 13.61
C HIS A 28 -2.03 -18.65 13.87
N GLY A 29 -1.77 -19.86 13.36
CA GLY A 29 -2.52 -21.08 13.65
C GLY A 29 -4.01 -20.97 13.33
N GLU A 30 -4.85 -21.42 14.28
CA GLU A 30 -6.31 -21.47 14.14
C GLU A 30 -6.95 -20.09 13.87
N ALA A 31 -6.41 -19.00 14.41
CA ALA A 31 -6.94 -17.66 14.16
C ALA A 31 -6.88 -17.31 12.66
N PHE A 32 -5.79 -17.67 11.99
CA PHE A 32 -5.64 -17.47 10.56
C PHE A 32 -6.44 -18.50 9.74
N ALA A 33 -6.56 -19.74 10.21
CA ALA A 33 -7.42 -20.74 9.57
C ALA A 33 -8.90 -20.30 9.55
N ALA A 34 -9.39 -19.70 10.64
CA ALA A 34 -10.73 -19.13 10.72
C ALA A 34 -10.89 -17.94 9.76
N TYR A 35 -9.89 -17.06 9.69
CA TYR A 35 -9.85 -15.93 8.77
C TYR A 35 -9.97 -16.37 7.29
N LEU A 36 -9.17 -17.35 6.86
CA LEU A 36 -9.18 -17.87 5.48
C LEU A 36 -10.54 -18.43 5.05
N ARG A 37 -11.34 -18.98 5.98
CA ARG A 37 -12.69 -19.47 5.67
C ARG A 37 -13.67 -18.34 5.34
N SER A 38 -13.44 -17.16 5.88
CA SER A 38 -14.32 -15.99 5.74
C SER A 38 -13.81 -14.97 4.73
N THR A 39 -12.53 -14.99 4.36
CA THR A 39 -11.94 -13.94 3.53
C THR A 39 -11.39 -14.51 2.22
N PRO A 40 -11.92 -14.11 1.05
CA PRO A 40 -11.36 -14.52 -0.24
C PRO A 40 -9.96 -13.92 -0.45
N ALA A 41 -9.07 -14.67 -1.11
CA ALA A 41 -7.65 -14.33 -1.21
C ALA A 41 -7.30 -13.21 -2.20
N PHE A 42 -8.14 -12.94 -3.22
CA PHE A 42 -7.82 -11.98 -4.28
C PHE A 42 -8.92 -10.93 -4.50
N PHE A 43 -10.15 -11.36 -4.77
CA PHE A 43 -11.27 -10.44 -4.97
C PHE A 43 -12.06 -10.25 -3.67
N PRO A 44 -12.14 -9.03 -3.12
CA PRO A 44 -12.83 -8.80 -1.85
C PRO A 44 -14.34 -9.05 -1.98
N LYS A 45 -14.91 -9.69 -0.96
CA LYS A 45 -16.36 -9.81 -0.79
C LYS A 45 -16.83 -8.78 0.21
N TYR A 46 -17.31 -7.63 -0.27
CA TYR A 46 -17.76 -6.53 0.59
C TYR A 46 -18.87 -6.93 1.57
N SER A 47 -19.69 -7.92 1.25
CA SER A 47 -20.72 -8.45 2.16
C SER A 47 -20.16 -9.12 3.43
N LEU A 48 -18.87 -9.47 3.44
CA LEU A 48 -18.19 -10.08 4.59
C LEU A 48 -17.42 -9.04 5.43
N LEU A 49 -17.38 -7.77 5.00
CA LEU A 49 -16.75 -6.70 5.76
C LEU A 49 -17.53 -6.47 7.06
N ARG A 50 -16.85 -6.61 8.20
CA ARG A 50 -17.39 -6.37 9.53
C ARG A 50 -16.55 -5.32 10.23
N GLU A 51 -17.10 -4.11 10.35
CA GLU A 51 -16.43 -3.02 11.05
C GLU A 51 -16.97 -2.90 12.49
N PRO A 52 -16.09 -2.94 13.51
CA PRO A 52 -16.51 -2.65 14.88
C PRO A 52 -16.85 -1.16 15.03
N GLN A 53 -17.70 -0.83 16.01
CA GLN A 53 -18.04 0.57 16.30
C GLN A 53 -16.83 1.41 16.74
N GLN A 54 -15.82 0.77 17.34
CA GLN A 54 -14.61 1.42 17.85
C GLN A 54 -13.38 0.55 17.61
N TYR A 55 -12.26 1.19 17.25
CA TYR A 55 -10.96 0.55 17.11
C TYR A 55 -10.05 0.94 18.28
N LEU A 56 -9.55 -0.05 19.02
CA LEU A 56 -8.56 0.17 20.07
C LEU A 56 -7.18 0.34 19.43
N VAL A 57 -6.59 1.53 19.58
CA VAL A 57 -5.28 1.87 19.01
C VAL A 57 -4.35 2.44 20.06
N ALA A 58 -3.03 2.23 19.89
CA ALA A 58 -2.02 2.86 20.73
C ALA A 58 -1.86 4.35 20.33
N PRO A 59 -2.27 5.33 21.18
CA PRO A 59 -2.37 6.73 20.75
C PRO A 59 -1.04 7.34 20.30
N LYS A 60 0.07 6.94 20.93
CA LYS A 60 1.42 7.40 20.56
C LYS A 60 1.80 6.95 19.15
N LEU A 61 1.55 5.68 18.84
CA LEU A 61 1.85 5.09 17.52
C LEU A 61 0.94 5.69 16.45
N PHE A 62 -0.34 5.85 16.77
CA PHE A 62 -1.32 6.47 15.88
C PHE A 62 -0.91 7.89 15.48
N ARG A 63 -0.55 8.74 16.46
CA ARG A 63 -0.07 10.10 16.17
C ARG A 63 1.19 10.08 15.32
N LYS A 64 2.17 9.24 15.66
CA LYS A 64 3.41 9.11 14.88
C LYS A 64 3.09 8.79 13.41
N HIS A 65 2.27 7.78 13.14
CA HIS A 65 1.95 7.40 11.76
C HIS A 65 1.17 8.46 10.98
N ILE A 66 0.31 9.24 11.66
CA ILE A 66 -0.31 10.41 11.02
C ILE A 66 0.75 11.40 10.56
N PHE A 67 1.73 11.73 11.42
CA PHE A 67 2.81 12.64 11.04
C PHE A 67 3.75 12.05 9.99
N ASP A 68 4.04 10.75 10.05
CA ASP A 68 4.84 10.06 9.03
C ASP A 68 4.18 10.19 7.64
N ALA A 69 2.84 10.09 7.56
CA ALA A 69 2.10 10.25 6.31
C ALA A 69 2.15 11.69 5.75
N LEU A 70 2.30 12.71 6.61
CA LEU A 70 2.39 14.12 6.17
C LEU A 70 3.66 14.41 5.36
N TRP A 71 4.69 13.57 5.45
CA TRP A 71 5.90 13.73 4.63
C TRP A 71 5.59 13.75 3.13
N PHE A 72 4.58 13.00 2.67
CA PHE A 72 4.16 13.01 1.27
C PHE A 72 3.64 14.38 0.82
N ILE A 73 2.91 15.08 1.69
CA ILE A 73 2.41 16.43 1.41
C ILE A 73 3.58 17.42 1.34
N TRP A 74 4.55 17.30 2.24
CA TRP A 74 5.77 18.09 2.19
C TRP A 74 6.56 17.86 0.92
N LEU A 75 6.68 16.61 0.46
CA LEU A 75 7.35 16.28 -0.79
C LEU A 75 6.69 16.97 -2.00
N LEU A 76 5.35 16.94 -2.07
CA LEU A 76 4.61 17.61 -3.15
C LEU A 76 4.79 19.13 -3.08
N GLY A 77 4.73 19.73 -1.89
CA GLY A 77 4.99 21.16 -1.71
C GLY A 77 6.42 21.57 -2.08
N ILE A 78 7.42 20.73 -1.78
CA ILE A 78 8.81 20.96 -2.21
C ILE A 78 8.92 20.87 -3.73
N LEU A 79 8.26 19.90 -4.36
CA LEU A 79 8.27 19.77 -5.82
C LEU A 79 7.68 21.02 -6.50
N GLU A 80 6.51 21.46 -6.06
CA GLU A 80 5.85 22.68 -6.56
C GLU A 80 6.73 23.92 -6.34
N LEU A 81 7.38 24.02 -5.18
CA LEU A 81 8.30 25.12 -4.88
C LEU A 81 9.52 25.10 -5.79
N LEU A 82 10.07 23.92 -6.08
CA LEU A 82 11.19 23.76 -7.01
C LEU A 82 10.79 24.14 -8.43
N GLU A 83 9.59 23.78 -8.88
CA GLU A 83 9.03 24.20 -10.17
C GLU A 83 8.86 25.72 -10.24
N ALA A 84 8.27 26.35 -9.23
CA ALA A 84 8.12 27.81 -9.18
C ALA A 84 9.48 28.55 -9.18
N LEU A 85 10.48 28.05 -8.45
CA LEU A 85 11.82 28.65 -8.44
C LEU A 85 12.54 28.50 -9.78
N HIS A 86 12.24 27.42 -10.50
CA HIS A 86 12.76 27.17 -11.84
C HIS A 86 12.14 28.12 -12.87
N GLU A 87 10.84 28.38 -12.81
CA GLU A 87 10.17 29.39 -13.64
C GLU A 87 10.76 30.79 -13.41
N LEU A 88 11.14 31.11 -12.17
CA LEU A 88 11.80 32.37 -11.80
C LEU A 88 13.28 32.45 -12.22
N HIS A 89 13.81 31.45 -12.95
CA HIS A 89 15.21 31.39 -13.43
C HIS A 89 16.27 31.46 -12.31
N VAL A 90 15.90 31.12 -11.07
CA VAL A 90 16.80 31.16 -9.91
C VAL A 90 17.79 29.98 -9.92
N PHE A 91 17.43 28.86 -10.57
CA PHE A 91 18.28 27.67 -10.69
C PHE A 91 18.53 27.26 -12.16
N PRO A 92 19.74 26.82 -12.52
CA PRO A 92 20.02 26.25 -13.82
C PRO A 92 19.37 24.86 -13.97
N VAL A 93 18.68 24.66 -15.09
CA VAL A 93 18.00 23.43 -15.46
C VAL A 93 18.99 22.47 -16.12
N TRP A 94 19.37 21.40 -15.45
CA TRP A 94 20.32 20.42 -16.03
C TRP A 94 19.62 19.31 -16.82
N ILE A 95 18.36 18.98 -16.50
CA ILE A 95 17.58 17.92 -17.15
C ILE A 95 16.18 18.46 -17.42
N LYS A 96 15.83 18.64 -18.70
CA LYS A 96 14.44 18.80 -19.15
C LYS A 96 13.91 17.42 -19.55
N LEU A 97 12.94 16.90 -18.80
CA LEU A 97 12.11 15.81 -19.28
C LEU A 97 10.99 16.43 -20.13
N TYR A 98 10.95 16.04 -21.40
CA TYR A 98 9.95 16.46 -22.39
C TYR A 98 8.69 15.61 -22.27
#